data_AF-A0A1G3A3L1-F1
#
_entry.id   AF-A0A1G3A3L1-F1
#
_cell.length_a   1.000
_cell.length_b   1.000
_cell.length_c   1.000
_cell.angle_alpha   90.00
_cell.angle_beta   90.00
_cell.angle_gamma   90.00
#
_symmetry.space_group_name_H-M   'P 1'
#
loop_
_entity.id
_entity.type
_entity.pdbx_description
1 polymer ?
#
loop_
_entity_poly.entity_id
_entity_poly.type
_entity_poly.pdbx_seq_one_letter_code
_entity_poly.pdbx_strand_id
1 'polypeptide(L)'
;MGIERYADLSRLVEEAKAHYVEFVDGKKVAATKARKSLQQIKRLAQECRIDIQTVKKERTGGGGASCPITPPSGDQSGANPPS
;
A
#
# COMPACT_ATOMS: atom_id res chain seq x y z
N MET A 1 19.93 3.43 -3.49
CA MET A 1 18.81 3.14 -2.56
C MET A 1 17.73 2.18 -3.12
N GLY A 2 17.88 1.59 -4.31
CA GLY A 2 16.81 0.75 -4.88
C GLY A 2 16.76 -0.67 -4.30
N ILE A 3 17.88 -1.40 -4.32
CA ILE A 3 17.90 -2.85 -4.07
C ILE A 3 17.72 -3.20 -2.59
N GLU A 4 18.27 -2.40 -1.68
CA GLU A 4 18.19 -2.66 -0.23
C GLU A 4 16.74 -2.64 0.28
N ARG A 5 15.88 -1.77 -0.28
CA ARG A 5 14.45 -1.74 0.07
C ARG A 5 13.72 -3.00 -0.35
N TYR A 6 14.12 -3.64 -1.45
CA TYR A 6 13.54 -4.92 -1.86
C TYR A 6 13.99 -6.07 -0.95
N ALA A 7 15.21 -6.02 -0.41
CA ALA A 7 15.67 -6.97 0.59
C ALA A 7 14.86 -6.84 1.90
N ASP A 8 14.62 -5.60 2.35
CA ASP A 8 13.75 -5.34 3.52
C ASP A 8 12.31 -5.78 3.28
N LEU A 9 11.77 -5.56 2.08
CA LEU A 9 10.41 -5.98 1.73
C LEU A 9 10.27 -7.50 1.77
N SER A 10 11.28 -8.22 1.25
CA SER A 10 11.33 -9.68 1.29
C SER A 10 11.42 -10.21 2.72
N ARG A 11 12.23 -9.58 3.57
CA ARG A 11 12.33 -9.93 5.00
C ARG A 11 11.00 -9.73 5.71
N LEU A 12 10.32 -8.60 5.48
CA LEU A 12 9.02 -8.32 6.09
C LEU A 12 7.95 -9.33 5.66
N VAL A 13 7.99 -9.80 4.40
CA VAL A 13 7.08 -10.83 3.90
C VAL A 13 7.32 -12.16 4.63
N GLU A 14 8.57 -12.55 4.84
CA GLU A 14 8.89 -13.79 5.56
C GLU A 14 8.49 -13.70 7.05
N GLU A 15 8.67 -12.54 7.69
CA GLU A 15 8.19 -12.28 9.06
C GLU A 15 6.66 -12.31 9.15
N ALA A 16 5.96 -11.69 8.19
CA ALA A 16 4.50 -11.71 8.13
C ALA A 16 3.97 -13.15 8.00
N LYS A 17 4.63 -13.97 7.17
CA LYS A 17 4.33 -15.39 7.00
C LYS A 17 4.55 -16.17 8.30
N ALA A 18 5.67 -15.97 8.99
CA ALA A 18 5.93 -16.62 10.27
C ALA A 18 4.84 -16.29 11.31
N HIS A 19 4.47 -15.01 11.44
CA HIS A 19 3.38 -14.61 12.34
C HIS A 19 2.01 -15.13 11.92
N TYR A 20 1.77 -15.29 10.62
CA TYR A 20 0.53 -15.89 10.12
C TYR A 20 0.44 -17.37 10.48
N VAL A 21 1.52 -18.14 10.34
CA VAL A 21 1.59 -19.55 10.78
C VAL A 21 1.32 -19.63 12.28
N GLU A 22 1.97 -18.80 13.09
CA GLU A 22 1.73 -18.76 14.54
C GLU A 22 0.27 -18.41 14.90
N PHE A 23 -0.38 -17.55 14.11
CA PHE A 23 -1.78 -17.21 14.29
C PHE A 23 -2.70 -18.39 13.96
N VAL A 24 -2.44 -19.10 12.85
CA VAL A 24 -3.18 -20.31 12.46
C VAL A 24 -3.04 -21.40 13.53
N ASP A 25 -1.87 -21.51 14.15
CA ASP A 25 -1.60 -22.39 15.30
C ASP A 25 -2.29 -21.94 16.61
N GLY A 26 -3.08 -20.87 16.58
CA GLY A 26 -3.94 -20.44 17.68
C GLY A 26 -3.36 -19.33 18.57
N LYS A 27 -2.17 -18.79 18.28
CA LYS A 27 -1.60 -17.66 19.04
C LYS A 27 -2.27 -16.35 18.61
N LYS A 28 -3.32 -15.92 19.34
CA LYS A 28 -4.10 -14.70 19.04
C LYS A 28 -3.25 -13.42 18.91
N VAL A 29 -2.16 -13.30 19.66
CA VAL A 29 -1.24 -12.13 19.60
C VAL A 29 -0.51 -12.05 18.25
N ALA A 30 -0.26 -13.20 17.61
CA ALA A 30 0.41 -13.26 16.31
C ALA A 30 -0.45 -12.65 15.19
N ALA A 31 -1.78 -12.63 15.32
CA ALA A 31 -2.67 -11.92 14.39
C ALA A 31 -2.35 -10.43 14.30
N THR A 32 -2.15 -9.78 15.44
CA THR A 32 -1.80 -8.35 15.50
C THR A 32 -0.42 -8.09 14.92
N LYS A 33 0.54 -9.01 15.14
CA LYS A 33 1.89 -8.92 14.58
C LYS A 33 1.87 -9.08 13.06
N ALA A 34 1.21 -10.10 12.54
CA ALA A 34 1.06 -10.33 11.10
C ALA A 34 0.42 -9.12 10.40
N ARG A 35 -0.65 -8.55 10.96
CA ARG A 35 -1.29 -7.34 10.42
C ARG A 35 -0.35 -6.13 10.43
N LYS A 36 0.46 -5.94 11.47
CA LYS A 36 1.47 -4.86 11.53
C LYS A 36 2.53 -5.03 10.46
N SER A 37 3.07 -6.25 10.28
CA SER A 37 4.06 -6.54 9.24
C SER A 37 3.49 -6.26 7.84
N LEU A 38 2.25 -6.67 7.56
CA LEU A 38 1.55 -6.38 6.29
C LEU A 38 1.35 -4.87 6.07
N GLN A 39 1.02 -4.11 7.12
CA GLN A 39 0.90 -2.65 7.04
C GLN A 39 2.24 -1.98 6.69
N GLN A 40 3.34 -2.50 7.25
CA GLN A 40 4.69 -2.02 6.93
C GLN A 40 5.08 -2.34 5.48
N ILE A 41 4.78 -3.55 5.01
CA ILE A 41 5.00 -3.94 3.60
C ILE A 41 4.28 -2.97 2.66
N LYS A 42 3.01 -2.65 2.94
CA LYS A 42 2.23 -1.70 2.12
C LYS A 42 2.89 -0.33 2.04
N ARG A 43 3.42 0.18 3.16
CA ARG A 43 4.11 1.47 3.20
C ARG A 43 5.42 1.43 2.40
N LEU A 44 6.26 0.43 2.65
CA LEU A 44 7.55 0.29 1.98
C LEU A 44 7.38 0.09 0.46
N ALA A 45 6.38 -0.70 0.04
CA ALA A 45 6.04 -0.87 -1.37
C ALA A 45 5.61 0.45 -2.03
N GLN A 46 4.79 1.25 -1.32
CA GLN A 46 4.33 2.55 -1.82
C GLN A 46 5.50 3.54 -1.94
N GLU A 47 6.40 3.57 -0.96
CA GLU A 47 7.61 4.40 -1.01
C GLU A 47 8.48 4.01 -2.22
N CYS A 48 8.74 2.72 -2.42
CA CYS A 48 9.50 2.24 -3.59
C CYS A 48 8.82 2.64 -4.92
N ARG A 49 7.48 2.55 -4.99
CA ARG A 49 6.73 2.98 -6.17
C ARG A 49 6.88 4.48 -6.44
N ILE A 50 6.79 5.30 -5.39
CA ILE A 50 6.95 6.76 -5.50
C ILE A 50 8.39 7.08 -5.94
N ASP A 51 9.39 6.43 -5.36
CA ASP A 51 10.80 6.62 -5.74
C ASP A 51 11.01 6.34 -7.24
N ILE A 52 10.45 5.24 -7.75
CA ILE A 52 10.51 4.91 -9.18
C ILE A 52 9.87 6.01 -10.04
N GLN A 53 8.72 6.55 -9.60
CA GLN A 53 8.03 7.64 -10.31
C GLN A 53 8.84 8.93 -10.29
N THR A 54 9.47 9.26 -9.16
CA THR A 54 10.35 10.42 -9.00
C THR A 54 11.58 10.30 -9.89
N VAL A 55 12.28 9.16 -9.85
CA VAL A 55 13.45 8.91 -10.72
C VAL A 55 13.07 8.96 -12.21
N LYS A 56 11.90 8.46 -12.59
CA LYS A 56 11.41 8.58 -13.97
C LYS A 56 11.18 10.03 -14.38
N LYS A 57 10.59 10.83 -13.48
CA LYS A 57 10.31 12.26 -13.70
C LYS A 57 11.58 13.11 -13.74
N GLU A 58 12.61 12.74 -12.99
CA GLU A 58 13.92 13.41 -13.01
C GLU A 58 14.74 13.04 -14.25
N ARG A 59 14.68 11.78 -14.72
CA ARG A 59 15.36 11.36 -15.96
C ARG A 59 14.66 11.84 -17.23
N THR A 60 13.35 12.02 -17.17
CA THR A 60 12.55 12.53 -18.30
C THR A 60 12.23 13.99 -17.98
N GLY A 61 13.18 14.89 -18.22
CA GLY A 61 13.07 16.30 -17.87
C GLY A 61 11.69 16.88 -18.25
N GLY A 62 10.92 17.24 -17.21
CA GLY A 62 9.70 18.06 -17.27
C GLY A 62 8.71 17.82 -18.42
N GLY A 63 7.64 17.07 -18.18
CA GLY A 63 6.44 17.14 -19.01
C GLY A 63 5.65 15.83 -19.04
N GLY A 64 4.46 15.83 -18.43
CA GLY A 64 3.54 14.68 -18.49
C GLY A 64 2.63 14.60 -17.28
N ALA A 65 1.61 15.44 -17.26
CA ALA A 65 0.45 15.26 -16.39
C ALA A 65 -0.23 13.92 -16.69
N SER A 66 -0.55 13.14 -15.65
CA SER A 66 -1.84 12.44 -15.49
C SER A 66 -1.72 11.35 -14.43
N CYS A 67 -2.47 11.51 -13.35
CA CYS A 67 -3.32 10.48 -12.75
C CYS A 67 -4.19 11.15 -11.68
N PRO A 68 -5.33 11.79 -12.03
CA PRO A 68 -6.39 11.96 -11.05
C PRO A 68 -7.03 10.59 -10.86
N ILE A 69 -6.66 9.88 -9.79
CA ILE A 69 -7.47 8.73 -9.34
C ILE A 69 -8.38 9.25 -8.24
N THR A 70 -9.41 9.97 -8.66
CA THR A 70 -10.66 10.03 -7.92
C THR A 70 -11.76 9.77 -8.93
N PRO A 71 -12.50 8.66 -8.85
CA PRO A 71 -13.72 8.54 -9.62
C PRO A 71 -14.67 9.68 -9.20
N PRO A 72 -15.39 10.33 -10.14
CA PRO A 72 -16.47 11.20 -9.76
C PRO A 72 -17.49 10.35 -8.99
N SER A 73 -17.78 10.71 -7.75
CA SER A 73 -18.94 10.22 -7.02
C SER A 73 -20.17 10.59 -7.83
N GLY A 74 -20.63 9.66 -8.66
CA GLY A 74 -22.00 9.65 -9.14
C GLY A 74 -22.93 9.22 -8.01
N ASP A 75 -24.16 9.71 -8.12
CA ASP A 75 -25.38 9.24 -7.44
C ASP A 75 -25.56 9.72 -5.96
N GLN A 76 -26.64 10.42 -5.55
CA GLN A 76 -27.98 10.62 -6.13
C GLN A 76 -28.57 11.95 -5.66
N SER A 77 -29.21 12.66 -6.60
CA SER A 77 -30.22 13.67 -6.30
C SER A 77 -31.46 12.92 -5.77
N GLY A 78 -31.57 12.79 -4.45
CA GLY A 78 -32.78 12.32 -3.78
C GLY A 78 -33.76 13.47 -3.68
N ALA A 79 -34.77 13.48 -4.55
CA ALA A 79 -35.93 14.34 -4.44
C ALA A 79 -36.61 14.12 -3.08
N ASN A 80 -36.79 15.20 -2.32
CA ASN A 80 -37.63 15.21 -1.13
C ASN A 80 -39.03 15.65 -1.58
N PRO A 81 -40.09 14.85 -1.44
CA PRO A 81 -41.45 15.34 -1.65
C PRO A 81 -41.88 16.20 -0.45
N PRO A 82 -42.51 17.37 -0.66
CA PRO A 82 -43.11 18.11 0.44
C PRO A 82 -44.40 17.41 0.89
N SER A 83 -44.53 17.20 2.19
CA SER A 83 -45.81 17.00 2.87
C SER A 83 -46.35 18.34 3.36
#